data_AF-A0A956ET51-F1
#
_entry.id   AF-A0A956ET51-F1
#
_cell.length_a   1.000
_cell.length_b   1.000
_cell.length_c   1.000
_cell.angle_alpha   90.00
_cell.angle_beta   90.00
_cell.angle_gamma   90.00
#
_symmetry.space_group_name_H-M   'P 1'
#
loop_
_entity.id
_entity.type
_entity.pdbx_description
1 polymer ?
#
loop_
_entity_poly.entity_id
_entity_poly.type
_entity_poly.pdbx_seq_one_letter_code
_entity_poly.pdbx_strand_id
1 'polypeptide(L)'
;MSAATQLEHVYRYPFASHVEPGWGLHLATSGSAGDESATPYFFEGKLEHPEELAKMLLLLSDVVRSRFYLPGAMRQLDPVVTCSDQVVRFEGFSSCCGVYARVDAADDSFEHGLKGRGTTNVDFNSPMRAALGRIRADEEVRLAVGADEVKLIRAEGNAVEKKVQLPLRWLKGFMEVQAYQARLQHKLEVDGLTLRRFLRTLPKNGGPKRRVFVVP
;
A
#
# COMPACT_ATOMS: atom_id res chain seq x y z
N MET A 1 -14.35 -51.77 13.14
CA MET A 1 -15.02 -50.46 13.24
C MET A 1 -13.95 -49.46 13.65
N SER A 2 -13.52 -48.58 12.73
CA SER A 2 -12.51 -47.55 13.00
C SER A 2 -13.23 -46.31 13.53
N ALA A 3 -12.87 -45.87 14.73
CA ALA A 3 -13.41 -44.65 15.33
C ALA A 3 -12.84 -43.44 14.57
N ALA A 4 -13.71 -42.65 13.95
CA ALA A 4 -13.33 -41.38 13.34
C ALA A 4 -12.88 -40.41 14.44
N THR A 5 -11.64 -39.97 14.36
CA THR A 5 -11.07 -38.94 15.24
C THR A 5 -11.84 -37.63 15.01
N GLN A 6 -12.60 -37.18 16.00
CA GLN A 6 -13.31 -35.91 15.94
C GLN A 6 -12.31 -34.78 16.16
N LEU A 7 -12.03 -34.01 15.10
CA LEU A 7 -11.23 -32.79 15.19
C LEU A 7 -12.10 -31.67 15.77
N GLU A 8 -11.82 -31.30 17.01
CA GLU A 8 -12.47 -30.18 17.69
C GLU A 8 -11.87 -28.87 17.16
N HIS A 9 -12.64 -28.12 16.37
CA HIS A 9 -12.22 -26.82 15.84
C HIS A 9 -12.68 -25.69 16.77
N VAL A 10 -11.76 -25.13 17.56
CA VAL A 10 -12.04 -24.01 18.47
C VAL A 10 -11.76 -22.67 17.78
N TYR A 11 -12.79 -21.99 17.30
CA TYR A 11 -12.64 -20.67 16.69
C TYR A 11 -12.45 -19.57 17.75
N ARG A 12 -11.38 -18.77 17.63
CA ARG A 12 -11.20 -17.56 18.44
C ARG A 12 -11.50 -16.32 17.60
N TYR A 13 -12.40 -15.49 18.11
CA TYR A 13 -12.77 -14.21 17.51
C TYR A 13 -12.16 -13.05 18.32
N PRO A 14 -11.55 -12.05 17.67
CA PRO A 14 -10.91 -10.93 18.37
C PRO A 14 -11.91 -9.97 19.04
N PHE A 15 -13.15 -9.92 18.57
CA PHE A 15 -14.23 -9.13 19.15
C PHE A 15 -15.60 -9.73 18.81
N ALA A 16 -16.67 -9.26 19.45
CA ALA A 16 -18.04 -9.65 19.11
C ALA A 16 -18.50 -8.94 17.84
N SER A 17 -18.95 -9.71 16.85
CA SER A 17 -19.64 -9.15 15.69
C SER A 17 -20.89 -8.39 16.14
N HIS A 18 -21.09 -7.17 15.63
CA HIS A 18 -22.21 -6.31 16.03
C HIS A 18 -22.66 -5.41 14.89
N VAL A 19 -23.86 -4.84 15.06
CA VAL A 19 -24.47 -3.90 14.12
C VAL A 19 -24.63 -2.56 14.83
N GLU A 20 -24.09 -1.50 14.24
CA GLU A 20 -24.27 -0.11 14.68
C GLU A 20 -25.49 0.52 13.98
N PRO A 21 -26.24 1.39 14.67
CA PRO A 21 -27.32 2.17 14.05
C PRO A 21 -26.78 3.05 12.92
N GLY A 22 -27.42 3.01 11.74
CA GLY A 22 -26.99 3.81 10.59
C GLY A 22 -26.17 3.07 9.52
N TRP A 23 -26.26 1.73 9.49
CA TRP A 23 -25.64 0.81 8.51
C TRP A 23 -24.18 0.39 8.77
N GLY A 24 -23.73 0.37 10.03
CA GLY A 24 -22.43 -0.21 10.38
C GLY A 24 -22.55 -1.70 10.70
N LEU A 25 -22.08 -2.60 9.82
CA LEU A 25 -21.96 -4.03 10.13
C LEU A 25 -20.49 -4.34 10.45
N HIS A 26 -20.23 -4.80 11.67
CA HIS A 26 -18.90 -5.18 12.14
C HIS A 26 -18.86 -6.68 12.33
N LEU A 27 -18.07 -7.38 11.51
CA LEU A 27 -17.89 -8.83 11.59
C LEU A 27 -16.49 -9.13 12.10
N ALA A 28 -16.40 -9.99 13.12
CA ALA A 28 -15.13 -10.58 13.53
C ALA A 28 -14.82 -11.78 12.65
N THR A 29 -13.58 -11.88 12.17
CA THR A 29 -13.07 -13.08 11.50
C THR A 29 -12.39 -13.98 12.51
N SER A 30 -12.65 -15.29 12.45
CA SER A 30 -11.94 -16.27 13.28
C SER A 30 -10.58 -16.63 12.67
N GLY A 31 -9.55 -16.67 13.49
CA GLY A 31 -8.31 -17.40 13.18
C GLY A 31 -8.46 -18.90 13.47
N SER A 32 -7.63 -19.74 12.84
CA SER A 32 -7.58 -21.18 13.15
C SER A 32 -7.02 -21.44 14.55
N ALA A 33 -7.62 -22.38 15.27
CA ALA A 33 -7.20 -22.81 16.60
C ALA A 33 -5.75 -23.33 16.57
N GLY A 34 -4.84 -22.66 17.28
CA GLY A 34 -3.40 -22.98 17.32
C GLY A 34 -2.50 -21.75 17.35
N ASP A 35 -3.02 -20.59 16.90
CA ASP A 35 -2.34 -19.31 17.02
C ASP A 35 -2.51 -18.73 18.44
N GLU A 36 -1.64 -19.13 19.36
CA GLU A 36 -1.48 -18.45 20.66
C GLU A 36 -0.88 -17.05 20.50
N SER A 37 -0.26 -16.75 19.35
CA SER A 37 -0.13 -15.38 18.86
C SER A 37 -1.29 -15.10 17.93
N ALA A 38 -2.27 -14.30 18.34
CA ALA A 38 -3.09 -13.58 17.38
C ALA A 38 -2.12 -12.76 16.51
N THR A 39 -1.69 -13.29 15.36
CA THR A 39 -0.72 -12.59 14.51
C THR A 39 -1.39 -11.28 14.09
N PRO A 40 -0.92 -10.12 14.57
CA PRO A 40 -1.61 -8.84 14.35
C PRO A 40 -1.51 -8.41 12.88
N TYR A 41 -0.78 -9.18 12.07
CA TYR A 41 -0.44 -8.91 10.70
C TYR A 41 -1.27 -9.76 9.74
N PHE A 42 -1.89 -9.10 8.77
CA PHE A 42 -2.45 -9.73 7.58
C PHE A 42 -1.35 -10.27 6.67
N PHE A 43 -0.18 -9.64 6.71
CA PHE A 43 0.96 -10.01 5.90
C PHE A 43 2.25 -9.90 6.69
N GLU A 44 3.11 -10.90 6.58
CA GLU A 44 4.51 -10.83 7.02
C GLU A 44 5.37 -11.64 6.06
N GLY A 45 6.38 -11.01 5.45
CA GLY A 45 7.25 -11.66 4.47
C GLY A 45 8.61 -11.00 4.34
N LYS A 46 9.63 -11.80 4.02
CA LYS A 46 10.98 -11.32 3.66
C LYS A 46 10.98 -10.87 2.20
N LEU A 47 11.61 -9.74 1.91
CA LEU A 47 11.69 -9.17 0.56
C LEU A 47 12.76 -9.88 -0.27
N GLU A 48 12.42 -10.25 -1.51
CA GLU A 48 13.37 -10.77 -2.51
C GLU A 48 14.21 -9.64 -3.13
N HIS A 49 13.58 -8.49 -3.38
CA HIS A 49 14.20 -7.32 -3.99
C HIS A 49 14.02 -6.08 -3.09
N PRO A 50 14.69 -6.05 -1.92
CA PRO A 50 14.44 -5.05 -0.88
C PRO A 50 14.74 -3.63 -1.34
N GLU A 51 15.85 -3.40 -2.04
CA GLU A 51 16.24 -2.08 -2.53
C GLU A 51 15.25 -1.54 -3.58
N GLU A 52 14.73 -2.41 -4.45
CA GLU A 52 13.77 -2.02 -5.49
C GLU A 52 12.45 -1.58 -4.87
N LEU A 53 11.88 -2.39 -3.99
CA LEU A 53 10.65 -2.02 -3.27
C LEU A 53 10.84 -0.74 -2.47
N ALA A 54 11.98 -0.59 -1.78
CA ALA A 54 12.28 0.61 -1.02
C ALA A 54 12.30 1.88 -1.89
N LYS A 55 12.94 1.82 -3.07
CA LYS A 55 12.96 2.93 -4.05
C LYS A 55 11.56 3.25 -4.56
N MET A 56 10.74 2.23 -4.85
CA MET A 56 9.35 2.42 -5.28
C MET A 56 8.49 3.08 -4.20
N LEU A 57 8.63 2.65 -2.94
CA LEU A 57 7.90 3.23 -1.81
C LEU A 57 8.35 4.67 -1.51
N LEU A 58 9.63 4.98 -1.63
CA LEU A 58 10.13 6.36 -1.53
C LEU A 58 9.55 7.25 -2.63
N LEU A 59 9.51 6.75 -3.88
CA LEU A 59 8.90 7.47 -4.99
C LEU A 59 7.40 7.69 -4.76
N LEU A 60 6.69 6.69 -4.23
CA LEU A 60 5.28 6.83 -3.86
C LEU A 60 5.10 7.92 -2.80
N SER A 61 5.93 7.94 -1.76
CA SER A 61 5.91 9.01 -0.75
C SER A 61 6.20 10.39 -1.33
N ASP A 62 7.10 10.48 -2.31
CA ASP A 62 7.38 11.75 -3.00
C ASP A 62 6.17 12.21 -3.85
N VAL A 63 5.43 11.29 -4.47
CA VAL A 63 4.17 11.61 -5.17
C VAL A 63 3.13 12.13 -4.19
N VAL A 64 2.94 11.48 -3.04
CA VAL A 64 1.97 11.94 -2.03
C VAL A 64 2.32 13.32 -1.49
N ARG A 65 3.62 13.59 -1.29
CA ARG A 65 4.17 14.90 -0.88
C ARG A 65 4.06 15.96 -1.97
N SER A 66 3.88 15.57 -3.22
CA SER A 66 3.78 16.50 -4.35
C SER A 66 2.44 17.24 -4.36
N ARG A 67 2.42 18.37 -5.07
CA ARG A 67 1.22 19.17 -5.31
C ARG A 67 1.33 19.87 -6.66
N PHE A 68 0.22 19.94 -7.37
CA PHE A 68 0.15 20.53 -8.71
C PHE A 68 -0.90 21.66 -8.80
N TYR A 69 -1.66 21.87 -7.73
CA TYR A 69 -2.64 22.94 -7.60
C TYR A 69 -2.65 23.44 -6.15
N LEU A 70 -2.86 24.75 -5.96
CA LEU A 70 -2.76 25.44 -4.68
C LEU A 70 -4.14 26.00 -4.27
N PRO A 71 -4.83 25.31 -3.35
CA PRO A 71 -5.41 26.02 -2.21
C PRO A 71 -5.34 25.17 -0.92
N GLY A 72 -4.72 25.71 0.13
CA GLY A 72 -4.84 25.20 1.52
C GLY A 72 -3.60 24.51 2.12
N ALA A 73 -3.73 24.13 3.40
CA ALA A 73 -2.67 23.49 4.19
C ALA A 73 -2.40 22.04 3.74
N MET A 74 -1.12 21.66 3.69
CA MET A 74 -0.72 20.29 3.38
C MET A 74 -1.14 19.36 4.52
N ARG A 75 -1.91 18.31 4.18
CA ARG A 75 -2.07 17.15 5.05
C ARG A 75 -1.38 15.99 4.36
N GLN A 76 -0.23 15.61 4.91
CA GLN A 76 0.59 14.49 4.49
C GLN A 76 0.02 13.23 5.12
N LEU A 77 -0.37 12.27 4.29
CA LEU A 77 -0.83 10.94 4.72
C LEU A 77 -0.37 9.95 3.66
N ASP A 78 0.52 9.04 4.04
CA ASP A 78 1.28 8.13 3.17
C ASP A 78 1.13 6.67 3.62
N PRO A 79 1.13 5.68 2.71
CA PRO A 79 0.06 5.25 1.83
C PRO A 79 -1.10 4.47 2.52
N VAL A 80 -2.13 4.12 1.74
CA VAL A 80 -3.03 2.99 2.04
C VAL A 80 -2.36 1.70 1.59
N VAL A 81 -2.35 0.68 2.45
CA VAL A 81 -1.75 -0.63 2.18
C VAL A 81 -2.84 -1.68 2.17
N THR A 82 -2.98 -2.41 1.07
CA THR A 82 -3.93 -3.52 0.92
C THR A 82 -3.18 -4.81 0.66
N CYS A 83 -3.41 -5.79 1.53
CA CYS A 83 -2.94 -7.16 1.38
C CYS A 83 -4.06 -8.00 0.78
N SER A 84 -3.76 -8.66 -0.32
CA SER A 84 -4.61 -9.66 -0.98
C SER A 84 -3.83 -10.95 -1.16
N ASP A 85 -4.47 -11.97 -1.72
CA ASP A 85 -3.81 -13.26 -1.94
C ASP A 85 -2.67 -13.20 -2.97
N GLN A 86 -2.63 -12.17 -3.83
CA GLN A 86 -1.71 -12.07 -4.97
C GLN A 86 -0.72 -10.90 -4.90
N VAL A 87 -1.06 -9.87 -4.12
CA VAL A 87 -0.32 -8.61 -4.12
C VAL A 87 -0.44 -7.90 -2.77
N VAL A 88 0.69 -7.34 -2.32
CA VAL A 88 0.73 -6.26 -1.32
C VAL A 88 0.80 -4.95 -2.08
N ARG A 89 -0.31 -4.21 -2.02
CA ARG A 89 -0.54 -3.00 -2.80
C ARG A 89 -0.42 -1.77 -1.90
N PHE A 90 0.39 -0.81 -2.33
CA PHE A 90 0.55 0.50 -1.69
C PHE A 90 -0.02 1.57 -2.62
N GLU A 91 -0.94 2.38 -2.12
CA GLU A 91 -1.60 3.41 -2.92
C GLU A 91 -1.55 4.77 -2.24
N GLY A 92 -1.41 5.81 -3.05
CA GLY A 92 -1.35 7.18 -2.57
C GLY A 92 -1.84 8.19 -3.59
N PHE A 93 -2.35 9.30 -3.09
CA PHE A 93 -2.63 10.47 -3.90
C PHE A 93 -1.66 11.59 -3.55
N SER A 94 -1.26 12.38 -4.54
CA SER A 94 -0.69 13.72 -4.29
C SER A 94 -1.58 14.52 -3.33
N SER A 95 -0.99 15.46 -2.59
CA SER A 95 -1.70 16.26 -1.59
C SER A 95 -2.97 16.95 -2.11
N CYS A 96 -2.95 17.38 -3.39
CA CYS A 96 -4.08 18.01 -4.09
C CYS A 96 -5.02 17.01 -4.79
N CYS A 97 -4.84 15.69 -4.59
CA CYS A 97 -5.59 14.61 -5.23
C CYS A 97 -5.59 14.64 -6.76
N GLY A 98 -4.61 15.32 -7.39
CA GLY A 98 -4.54 15.46 -8.85
C GLY A 98 -3.76 14.32 -9.54
N VAL A 99 -2.94 13.61 -8.78
CA VAL A 99 -2.17 12.44 -9.21
C VAL A 99 -2.43 11.31 -8.24
N TYR A 100 -2.70 10.13 -8.78
CA TYR A 100 -2.76 8.85 -8.08
C TYR A 100 -1.55 8.01 -8.48
N ALA A 101 -0.94 7.33 -7.52
CA ALA A 101 0.15 6.38 -7.76
C ALA A 101 -0.05 5.12 -6.92
N ARG A 102 0.51 4.03 -7.43
CA ARG A 102 0.41 2.71 -6.82
C ARG A 102 1.69 1.91 -7.03
N VAL A 103 2.06 1.15 -6.01
CA VAL A 103 3.11 0.12 -6.07
C VAL A 103 2.45 -1.21 -5.75
N ASP A 104 2.59 -2.17 -6.65
CA ASP A 104 2.10 -3.54 -6.48
C ASP A 104 3.30 -4.46 -6.30
N ALA A 105 3.51 -4.95 -5.07
CA ALA A 105 4.48 -6.01 -4.81
C ALA A 105 3.75 -7.36 -4.96
N ALA A 106 4.01 -8.03 -6.07
CA ALA A 106 3.43 -9.35 -6.36
C ALA A 106 4.01 -10.42 -5.42
N ASP A 107 3.39 -11.59 -5.42
CA ASP A 107 3.77 -12.70 -4.56
C ASP A 107 5.24 -13.13 -4.67
N ASP A 108 5.81 -13.02 -5.86
CA ASP A 108 7.22 -13.34 -6.16
C ASP A 108 8.20 -12.27 -5.65
N SER A 109 7.69 -11.16 -5.11
CA SER A 109 8.51 -10.15 -4.43
C SER A 109 8.93 -10.57 -3.02
N PHE A 110 8.49 -11.76 -2.54
CA PHE A 110 8.69 -12.22 -1.17
C PHE A 110 9.08 -13.72 -1.06
N GLU A 111 10.01 -14.04 -0.16
CA GLU A 111 10.55 -15.40 0.11
C GLU A 111 9.55 -16.29 0.91
N HIS A 112 8.25 -16.22 0.60
CA HIS A 112 7.11 -16.71 1.40
C HIS A 112 6.66 -15.76 2.54
N GLY A 113 5.33 -15.64 2.70
CA GLY A 113 4.73 -14.83 3.75
C GLY A 113 3.33 -15.31 4.12
N LEU A 114 2.91 -15.02 5.35
CA LEU A 114 1.54 -15.24 5.82
C LEU A 114 0.61 -14.35 4.99
N LYS A 115 -0.48 -14.87 4.41
CA LYS A 115 -1.40 -14.09 3.55
C LYS A 115 -2.83 -14.15 4.07
N GLY A 116 -3.11 -13.29 5.02
CA GLY A 116 -4.46 -12.81 5.29
C GLY A 116 -4.84 -11.69 4.31
N ARG A 117 -6.13 -11.33 4.31
CA ARG A 117 -6.64 -10.18 3.57
C ARG A 117 -6.89 -9.03 4.53
N GLY A 118 -6.53 -7.82 4.13
CA GLY A 118 -6.79 -6.65 4.95
C GLY A 118 -6.26 -5.36 4.33
N THR A 119 -6.73 -4.24 4.87
CA THR A 119 -6.29 -2.91 4.46
C THR A 119 -6.00 -2.08 5.70
N THR A 120 -4.90 -1.35 5.67
CA THR A 120 -4.54 -0.33 6.68
C THR A 120 -4.11 0.94 5.99
N ASN A 121 -4.06 2.04 6.72
CA ASN A 121 -3.62 3.32 6.21
C ASN A 121 -2.68 3.94 7.24
N VAL A 122 -1.47 4.24 6.83
CA VAL A 122 -0.41 4.72 7.72
C VAL A 122 0.04 6.12 7.28
N ASP A 123 1.12 6.64 7.88
CA ASP A 123 1.85 7.81 7.39
C ASP A 123 3.34 7.50 7.38
N PHE A 124 3.95 7.25 6.22
CA PHE A 124 5.41 7.05 6.10
C PHE A 124 6.17 8.34 6.46
N ASN A 125 6.49 8.43 7.75
CA ASN A 125 7.11 9.59 8.34
C ASN A 125 8.63 9.63 8.04
N SER A 126 9.31 10.63 8.59
CA SER A 126 10.75 10.80 8.38
C SER A 126 11.58 9.56 8.78
N PRO A 127 11.39 8.96 9.98
CA PRO A 127 11.97 7.67 10.35
C PRO A 127 11.79 6.54 9.32
N MET A 128 10.55 6.25 8.88
CA MET A 128 10.32 5.18 7.89
C MET A 128 11.00 5.47 6.56
N ARG A 129 10.90 6.71 6.06
CA ARG A 129 11.59 7.11 4.82
C ARG A 129 13.11 7.00 4.96
N ALA A 130 13.66 7.37 6.10
CA ALA A 130 15.09 7.22 6.37
C ALA A 130 15.51 5.74 6.41
N ALA A 131 14.67 4.86 6.95
CA ALA A 131 14.91 3.42 6.95
C ALA A 131 14.88 2.87 5.51
N LEU A 132 13.85 3.21 4.73
CA LEU A 132 13.73 2.82 3.31
C LEU A 132 14.95 3.31 2.50
N GLY A 133 15.38 4.56 2.69
CA GLY A 133 16.51 5.14 1.96
C GLY A 133 17.88 4.56 2.30
N ARG A 134 17.97 3.71 3.33
CA ARG A 134 19.21 3.02 3.74
C ARG A 134 19.26 1.56 3.31
N ILE A 135 18.15 1.01 2.83
CA ILE A 135 18.08 -0.39 2.37
C ILE A 135 19.04 -0.60 1.21
N ARG A 136 19.80 -1.69 1.27
CA ARG A 136 20.71 -2.15 0.20
C ARG A 136 20.17 -3.42 -0.45
N ALA A 137 20.67 -3.75 -1.63
CA ALA A 137 20.23 -4.93 -2.40
C ALA A 137 20.51 -6.26 -1.68
N ASP A 138 21.61 -6.32 -0.92
CA ASP A 138 22.10 -7.51 -0.21
C ASP A 138 21.59 -7.62 1.24
N GLU A 139 20.71 -6.72 1.65
CA GLU A 139 20.20 -6.65 3.02
C GLU A 139 18.97 -7.55 3.21
N GLU A 140 18.92 -8.31 4.30
CA GLU A 140 17.68 -9.00 4.68
C GLU A 140 16.67 -8.02 5.29
N VAL A 141 15.56 -7.82 4.59
CA VAL A 141 14.48 -6.93 5.02
C VAL A 141 13.17 -7.72 5.08
N ARG A 142 12.41 -7.55 6.16
CA ARG A 142 11.03 -8.05 6.25
C ARG A 142 10.04 -6.91 6.31
N LEU A 143 8.88 -7.13 5.71
CA LEU A 143 7.72 -6.25 5.79
C LEU A 143 6.59 -6.99 6.51
N ALA A 144 5.99 -6.33 7.49
CA ALA A 144 4.78 -6.79 8.14
C ALA A 144 3.67 -5.72 8.04
N VAL A 145 2.45 -6.13 7.74
CA VAL A 145 1.28 -5.26 7.55
C VAL A 145 0.13 -5.81 8.37
N GLY A 146 -0.39 -5.00 9.29
CA GLY A 146 -1.49 -5.34 10.18
C GLY A 146 -2.60 -4.32 10.18
N ALA A 147 -3.64 -4.58 10.99
CA ALA A 147 -4.82 -3.70 11.06
C ALA A 147 -4.48 -2.29 11.54
N ASP A 148 -3.48 -2.18 12.40
CA ASP A 148 -3.12 -0.97 13.14
C ASP A 148 -1.71 -0.45 12.84
N GLU A 149 -0.92 -1.17 12.06
CA GLU A 149 0.45 -0.76 11.75
C GLU A 149 1.05 -1.41 10.49
N VAL A 150 2.11 -0.76 9.98
CA VAL A 150 3.04 -1.31 9.00
C VAL A 150 4.44 -1.27 9.61
N LYS A 151 5.17 -2.37 9.52
CA LYS A 151 6.50 -2.52 10.11
C LYS A 151 7.51 -2.97 9.07
N LEU A 152 8.63 -2.27 9.03
CA LEU A 152 9.81 -2.59 8.25
C LEU A 152 10.89 -3.08 9.22
N ILE A 153 11.35 -4.32 9.03
CA ILE A 153 12.28 -5.01 9.93
C ILE A 153 13.60 -5.19 9.20
N ARG A 154 14.68 -4.70 9.81
CA ARG A 154 16.04 -4.69 9.27
C ARG A 154 17.02 -5.05 10.39
N ALA A 155 18.22 -5.50 10.02
CA ALA A 155 19.27 -5.80 11.00
C ALA A 155 19.66 -4.56 11.84
N GLU A 156 19.69 -3.37 11.22
CA GLU A 156 20.06 -2.12 11.89
C GLU A 156 18.92 -1.47 12.69
N GLY A 157 17.72 -2.07 12.68
CA GLY A 157 16.57 -1.63 13.47
C GLY A 157 15.26 -1.61 12.70
N ASN A 158 14.18 -1.45 13.45
CA ASN A 158 12.82 -1.50 12.91
C ASN A 158 12.24 -0.08 12.74
N ALA A 159 11.51 0.13 11.65
CA ALA A 159 10.62 1.28 11.50
C ALA A 159 9.17 0.80 11.58
N VAL A 160 8.35 1.47 12.39
CA VAL A 160 6.94 1.13 12.60
C VAL A 160 6.12 2.38 12.33
N GLU A 161 5.11 2.23 11.47
CA GLU A 161 4.10 3.25 11.25
C GLU A 161 2.75 2.79 11.75
N LYS A 162 2.09 3.66 12.53
CA LYS A 162 0.78 3.38 13.10
C LYS A 162 -0.32 3.83 12.14
N LYS A 163 -1.48 3.20 12.29
CA LYS A 163 -2.68 3.56 11.56
C LYS A 163 -3.07 5.01 11.85
N VAL A 164 -3.37 5.75 10.80
CA VAL A 164 -3.83 7.14 10.88
C VAL A 164 -5.29 7.24 10.44
N GLN A 165 -5.86 8.45 10.43
CA GLN A 165 -7.19 8.67 9.86
C GLN A 165 -7.06 9.07 8.39
N LEU A 166 -7.75 8.34 7.51
CA LEU A 166 -7.76 8.64 6.09
C LEU A 166 -8.71 9.81 5.78
N PRO A 167 -8.33 10.82 4.97
CA PRO A 167 -9.22 11.93 4.67
C PRO A 167 -10.36 11.48 3.77
N LEU A 168 -11.54 12.07 3.97
CA LEU A 168 -12.71 11.79 3.15
C LEU A 168 -12.47 11.99 1.64
N ARG A 169 -11.61 12.95 1.27
CA ARG A 169 -11.23 13.18 -0.14
C ARG A 169 -10.47 12.00 -0.77
N TRP A 170 -9.61 11.32 0.00
CA TRP A 170 -8.91 10.12 -0.49
C TRP A 170 -9.88 8.95 -0.61
N LEU A 171 -10.78 8.78 0.36
CA LEU A 171 -11.80 7.72 0.28
C LEU A 171 -12.65 7.84 -1.00
N LYS A 172 -13.12 9.06 -1.32
CA LYS A 172 -13.83 9.34 -2.58
C LYS A 172 -12.94 9.10 -3.80
N GLY A 173 -11.69 9.59 -3.75
CA GLY A 173 -10.72 9.39 -4.82
C GLY A 173 -10.46 7.92 -5.14
N PHE A 174 -10.36 7.05 -4.13
CA PHE A 174 -10.18 5.61 -4.35
C PHE A 174 -11.37 5.00 -5.10
N MET A 175 -12.60 5.36 -4.75
CA MET A 175 -13.78 4.88 -5.48
C MET A 175 -13.76 5.32 -6.96
N GLU A 176 -13.40 6.57 -7.21
CA GLU A 176 -13.31 7.12 -8.57
C GLU A 176 -12.19 6.47 -9.39
N VAL A 177 -11.00 6.30 -8.79
CA VAL A 177 -9.85 5.68 -9.46
C VAL A 177 -10.15 4.25 -9.90
N GLN A 178 -10.83 3.45 -9.08
CA GLN A 178 -11.23 2.09 -9.48
C GLN A 178 -12.17 2.13 -10.69
N ALA A 179 -13.13 3.06 -10.73
CA ALA A 179 -14.02 3.24 -11.88
C ALA A 179 -13.28 3.68 -13.16
N TYR A 180 -12.27 4.55 -13.03
CA TYR A 180 -11.41 4.94 -14.15
C TYR A 180 -10.53 3.79 -14.64
N GLN A 181 -9.84 3.09 -13.75
CA GLN A 181 -8.92 2.01 -14.08
C GLN A 181 -9.61 0.88 -14.85
N ALA A 182 -10.84 0.52 -14.46
CA ALA A 182 -11.62 -0.51 -15.14
C ALA A 182 -11.92 -0.19 -16.62
N ARG A 183 -11.79 1.08 -17.02
CA ARG A 183 -12.05 1.55 -18.39
C ARG A 183 -10.78 1.98 -19.13
N LEU A 184 -9.62 1.94 -18.49
CA LEU A 184 -8.35 2.29 -19.13
C LEU A 184 -8.03 1.29 -20.24
N GLN A 185 -7.66 1.82 -21.40
CA GLN A 185 -7.18 1.03 -22.51
C GLN A 185 -5.68 1.23 -22.63
N HIS A 186 -4.93 0.13 -22.67
CA HIS A 186 -3.51 0.19 -22.99
C HIS A 186 -3.32 0.80 -24.38
N LYS A 187 -2.44 1.79 -24.49
CA LYS A 187 -2.16 2.49 -25.77
C LYS A 187 -0.72 2.38 -26.21
N LEU A 188 0.21 2.41 -25.27
CA LEU A 188 1.64 2.42 -25.55
C LEU A 188 2.41 1.91 -24.33
N GLU A 189 3.44 1.12 -24.61
CA GLU A 189 4.45 0.71 -23.65
C GLU A 189 5.80 1.32 -24.08
N VAL A 190 6.52 1.92 -23.13
CA VAL A 190 7.80 2.61 -23.39
C VAL A 190 8.75 2.34 -22.23
N ASP A 191 10.01 2.06 -22.55
CA ASP A 191 11.05 1.90 -21.53
C ASP A 191 11.34 3.22 -20.78
N GLY A 192 11.89 3.10 -19.57
CA GLY A 192 12.13 4.26 -18.71
C GLY A 192 13.12 5.28 -19.28
N LEU A 193 14.10 4.85 -20.09
CA LEU A 193 15.07 5.77 -20.69
C LEU A 193 14.40 6.60 -21.80
N THR A 194 13.64 5.94 -22.67
CA THR A 194 12.88 6.60 -23.74
C THR A 194 11.83 7.55 -23.18
N LEU A 195 11.08 7.12 -22.15
CA LEU A 195 10.11 7.99 -21.47
C LEU A 195 10.80 9.24 -20.88
N ARG A 196 11.94 9.09 -20.19
CA ARG A 196 12.69 10.23 -19.64
C ARG A 196 13.19 11.17 -20.72
N ARG A 197 13.67 10.64 -21.85
CA ARG A 197 14.07 11.46 -23.00
C ARG A 197 12.88 12.25 -23.55
N PHE A 198 11.74 11.60 -23.75
CA PHE A 198 10.50 12.24 -24.19
C PHE A 198 10.02 13.33 -23.22
N LEU A 199 9.97 13.06 -21.91
CA LEU A 199 9.55 14.07 -20.92
C LEU A 199 10.46 15.31 -20.93
N ARG A 200 11.75 15.15 -21.24
CA ARG A 200 12.70 16.28 -21.38
C ARG A 200 12.47 17.13 -22.63
N THR A 201 11.82 16.58 -23.66
CA THR A 201 11.44 17.36 -24.86
C THR A 201 10.16 18.16 -24.66
N LEU A 202 9.39 17.92 -23.59
CA LEU A 202 8.18 18.68 -23.31
C LEU A 202 8.48 20.16 -23.01
N PRO A 203 7.65 21.10 -23.49
CA PRO A 203 7.84 22.53 -23.23
C PRO A 203 7.81 22.83 -21.72
N LYS A 204 8.88 23.44 -21.20
CA LYS A 204 8.99 23.82 -19.76
C LYS A 204 8.05 24.96 -19.37
N ASN A 205 7.62 25.78 -20.33
CA ASN A 205 6.83 27.00 -20.12
C ASN A 205 5.41 26.87 -20.68
N GLY A 206 4.73 25.75 -20.36
CA GLY A 206 3.29 25.63 -20.63
C GLY A 206 2.51 26.48 -19.62
N GLY A 207 1.87 27.56 -20.07
CA GLY A 207 0.89 28.26 -19.24
C GLY A 207 -0.19 27.29 -18.74
N PRO A 208 -0.74 27.50 -17.53
CA PRO A 208 -1.79 26.63 -17.00
C PRO A 208 -2.92 26.46 -18.03
N LYS A 209 -3.38 25.23 -18.23
CA LYS A 209 -4.48 24.84 -19.15
C LYS A 209 -4.15 24.75 -20.65
N ARG A 210 -2.89 24.90 -21.07
CA ARG A 210 -2.54 24.58 -22.47
C ARG A 210 -2.68 23.08 -22.70
N ARG A 211 -3.66 22.67 -23.53
CA ARG A 211 -3.81 21.27 -23.96
C ARG A 211 -2.60 20.88 -24.79
N VAL A 212 -1.97 19.77 -24.44
CA VAL A 212 -0.86 19.18 -25.18
C VAL A 212 -1.26 17.75 -25.49
N PHE A 213 -1.01 17.30 -26.72
CA PHE A 213 -1.31 15.94 -27.16
C PHE A 213 -0.01 15.22 -27.43
N VAL A 214 0.11 13.99 -26.94
CA VAL A 214 1.13 13.05 -27.40
C VAL A 214 0.54 12.38 -28.64
N VAL A 215 1.14 12.65 -29.80
CA VAL A 215 0.73 12.05 -31.07
C VAL A 215 1.66 10.86 -31.33
N PRO A 216 1.15 9.67 -31.71
CA PRO A 216 1.96 8.52 -32.10
C PRO A 216 2.93 8.82 -33.25
#